data_AF-A0A6L9LD67-F1
#
_entry.id   AF-A0A6L9LD67-F1
#
_cell.length_a   1.000
_cell.length_b   1.000
_cell.length_c   1.000
_cell.angle_alpha   90.00
_cell.angle_beta   90.00
_cell.angle_gamma   90.00
#
_symmetry.space_group_name_H-M   'P 1'
#
loop_
_entity.id
_entity.type
_entity.pdbx_description
1 polymer ?
#
loop_
_entity_poly.entity_id
_entity_poly.type
_entity_poly.pdbx_seq_one_letter_code
_entity_poly.pdbx_strand_id
1 'polypeptide(L)'
;MALRHFAPDELVLSPEQTKEVLIMFWPNQRNAIGTLSIIDADRSFAQALLVESVNANRGIGIVEGLFRTFYRPNPSALSAIMAVIAVARRRNWLSDNSINPNTFKLYDAVRVTLARNFRTEIELRIQTGEYVGY
;
A
#
# COMPACT_ATOMS: atom_id res chain seq x y z
N MET A 1 9.33 -11.54 -5.37
CA MET A 1 8.09 -10.89 -5.85
C MET A 1 8.50 -9.50 -6.29
N ALA A 2 8.25 -9.12 -7.54
CA ALA A 2 8.51 -7.76 -8.01
C ALA A 2 7.20 -6.98 -7.93
N LEU A 3 7.23 -5.76 -7.40
CA LEU A 3 6.05 -4.89 -7.42
C LEU A 3 5.95 -4.16 -8.76
N ARG A 4 4.73 -3.75 -9.11
CA ARG A 4 4.51 -2.89 -10.27
C ARG A 4 5.15 -1.52 -10.04
N HIS A 5 5.84 -1.01 -11.06
CA HIS A 5 6.27 0.38 -11.11
C HIS A 5 5.21 1.23 -11.80
N PHE A 6 4.99 2.43 -11.27
CA PHE A 6 4.07 3.42 -11.82
C PHE A 6 4.85 4.60 -12.37
N ALA A 7 4.46 5.06 -13.57
CA ALA A 7 4.94 6.33 -14.09
C ALA A 7 4.37 7.49 -13.26
N PRO A 8 5.02 8.68 -13.26
CA PRO A 8 4.57 9.82 -12.46
C PRO A 8 3.11 10.24 -12.71
N ASP A 9 2.61 10.06 -13.93
CA ASP A 9 1.22 10.33 -14.33
C ASP A 9 0.22 9.24 -13.89
N GLU A 10 0.71 8.07 -13.50
CA GLU A 10 -0.09 6.97 -12.92
C GLU A 10 -0.19 7.05 -11.38
N LEU A 11 0.54 7.96 -10.74
CA LEU A 11 0.57 8.10 -9.29
C LEU A 11 -0.72 8.75 -8.78
N VAL A 12 -1.50 7.97 -8.03
CA VAL A 12 -2.78 8.41 -7.46
C VAL A 12 -2.60 9.01 -6.07
N LEU A 13 -1.66 8.48 -5.29
CA LEU A 13 -1.46 8.87 -3.88
C LEU A 13 -0.81 10.25 -3.79
N SER A 14 -1.29 11.12 -2.89
CA SER A 14 -0.55 12.32 -2.46
C SER A 14 0.64 11.94 -1.56
N PRO A 15 1.59 12.86 -1.31
CA PRO A 15 2.65 12.67 -0.33
C PRO A 15 2.15 12.23 1.06
N GLU A 16 1.11 12.88 1.56
CA GLU A 16 0.51 12.61 2.88
C GLU A 16 -0.17 11.24 2.90
N GLN A 17 -0.93 10.93 1.85
CA GLN A 17 -1.57 9.63 1.69
C GLN A 17 -0.55 8.49 1.59
N THR A 18 0.59 8.75 0.94
CA THR A 18 1.69 7.79 0.83
C THR A 18 2.24 7.44 2.21
N LYS A 19 2.46 8.43 3.09
CA LYS A 19 2.88 8.17 4.47
C LYS A 19 1.88 7.29 5.21
N GLU A 20 0.60 7.61 5.13
CA GLU A 20 -0.46 6.83 5.79
C GLU A 20 -0.48 5.37 5.32
N VAL A 21 -0.32 5.15 4.01
CA VAL A 21 -0.23 3.80 3.44
C VAL A 21 1.04 3.09 3.90
N LEU A 22 2.21 3.74 3.92
CA LEU A 22 3.43 3.11 4.42
C LEU A 22 3.33 2.77 5.91
N ILE A 23 2.76 3.65 6.74
CA ILE A 23 2.52 3.41 8.17
C ILE A 23 1.61 2.20 8.39
N MET A 24 0.70 1.92 7.47
CA MET A 24 -0.16 0.75 7.54
C MET A 24 0.61 -0.56 7.40
N PHE A 25 1.61 -0.63 6.51
CA PHE A 25 2.48 -1.80 6.38
C PHE A 25 3.51 -1.87 7.52
N TRP A 26 4.02 -0.73 7.99
CA TRP A 26 5.05 -0.64 9.05
C TRP A 26 4.64 0.28 10.20
N PRO A 27 3.64 -0.09 11.03
CA PRO A 27 3.12 0.79 12.09
C PRO A 27 4.17 1.13 13.16
N ASN A 28 5.12 0.24 13.41
CA ASN A 28 6.21 0.45 14.35
C ASN A 28 7.22 1.53 13.89
N GLN A 29 7.19 1.89 12.60
CA GLN A 29 8.06 2.92 12.01
C GLN A 29 7.32 4.25 11.79
N ARG A 30 6.14 4.44 12.39
CA ARG A 30 5.29 5.63 12.20
C ARG A 30 6.04 6.95 12.31
N ASN A 31 6.84 7.13 13.35
CA ASN A 31 7.55 8.39 13.58
C ASN A 31 8.57 8.67 12.47
N ALA A 32 9.33 7.65 12.06
CA ALA A 32 10.32 7.78 11.01
C ALA A 32 9.67 8.06 9.64
N ILE A 33 8.59 7.34 9.31
CA ILE A 33 7.83 7.55 8.06
C ILE A 33 7.17 8.93 8.05
N GLY A 34 6.67 9.39 9.20
CA GLY A 34 6.07 10.72 9.35
C GLY A 34 7.02 11.85 8.96
N THR A 35 8.32 11.70 9.23
CA THR A 35 9.35 12.70 8.91
C THR A 35 9.91 12.63 7.50
N LEU A 36 9.58 11.60 6.71
CA LEU A 36 10.11 11.46 5.35
C LEU A 36 9.61 12.59 4.43
N SER A 37 10.51 13.11 3.60
CA SER A 37 10.12 13.85 2.40
C SER A 37 9.78 12.84 1.31
N ILE A 38 8.53 12.83 0.86
CA ILE A 38 8.01 11.81 -0.05
C ILE A 38 8.34 12.18 -1.50
N ILE A 39 8.92 11.23 -2.21
CA ILE A 39 9.22 11.33 -3.65
C ILE A 39 8.33 10.39 -4.46
N ASP A 40 8.31 10.55 -5.78
CA ASP A 40 7.49 9.73 -6.68
C ASP A 40 7.78 8.23 -6.57
N ALA A 41 9.02 7.84 -6.26
CA ALA A 41 9.36 6.43 -6.02
C ALA A 41 8.63 5.85 -4.80
N ASP A 42 8.52 6.62 -3.71
CA ASP A 42 7.77 6.21 -2.51
C ASP A 42 6.28 6.09 -2.81
N ARG A 43 5.74 7.02 -3.61
CA ARG A 43 4.33 7.02 -4.05
C ARG A 43 4.04 5.78 -4.90
N SER A 44 4.93 5.47 -5.85
CA SER A 44 4.84 4.25 -6.68
C SER A 44 4.88 3.01 -5.78
N PHE A 45 5.81 2.97 -4.82
CA PHE A 45 5.98 1.84 -3.93
C PHE A 45 4.74 1.58 -3.06
N ALA A 46 4.24 2.63 -2.39
CA ALA A 46 3.03 2.53 -1.57
C ALA A 46 1.81 2.11 -2.39
N GLN A 47 1.66 2.65 -3.60
CA GLN A 47 0.57 2.27 -4.51
C GLN A 47 0.70 0.80 -4.95
N ALA A 48 1.92 0.34 -5.21
CA ALA A 48 2.17 -1.03 -5.63
C ALA A 48 1.88 -2.03 -4.52
N LEU A 49 2.24 -1.70 -3.27
CA LEU A 49 1.89 -2.50 -2.09
C LEU A 49 0.37 -2.65 -1.95
N LEU A 50 -0.40 -1.58 -2.21
CA LEU A 50 -1.87 -1.64 -2.18
C LEU A 50 -2.42 -2.52 -3.30
N VAL A 51 -1.94 -2.36 -4.54
CA VAL A 51 -2.38 -3.17 -5.69
C VAL A 51 -2.06 -4.64 -5.47
N GLU A 52 -0.85 -4.95 -5.00
CA GLU A 52 -0.44 -6.32 -4.71
C GLU A 52 -1.22 -6.91 -3.54
N SER A 53 -1.50 -6.12 -2.50
CA SER A 53 -2.37 -6.53 -1.40
C SER A 53 -3.77 -6.89 -1.89
N VAL A 54 -4.26 -6.24 -2.95
CA VAL A 54 -5.54 -6.53 -3.59
C VAL A 54 -5.50 -7.79 -4.44
N ASN A 55 -4.45 -7.96 -5.24
CA ASN A 55 -4.24 -9.16 -6.04
C ASN A 55 -4.07 -10.41 -5.17
N ALA A 56 -3.27 -10.32 -4.11
CA ALA A 56 -3.01 -11.43 -3.20
C ALA A 56 -4.25 -11.87 -2.42
N ASN A 57 -5.20 -10.96 -2.16
CA ASN A 57 -6.36 -11.25 -1.32
C ASN A 57 -7.61 -11.77 -2.02
N ARG A 58 -7.61 -11.96 -3.35
CA ARG A 58 -8.75 -12.56 -4.10
C ARG A 58 -10.14 -12.00 -3.67
N GLY A 59 -10.29 -10.71 -3.36
CA GLY A 59 -11.55 -10.23 -2.80
C GLY A 59 -11.69 -8.73 -2.55
N ILE A 60 -12.91 -8.22 -2.74
CA ILE A 60 -13.33 -6.82 -2.52
C ILE A 60 -13.41 -6.49 -1.01
N GLY A 61 -13.40 -7.50 -0.12
CA GLY A 61 -13.46 -7.36 1.35
C GLY A 61 -12.28 -6.62 1.99
N ILE A 62 -11.32 -6.18 1.18
CA ILE A 62 -10.13 -5.44 1.60
C ILE A 62 -10.50 -4.08 2.18
N VAL A 63 -11.46 -3.35 1.60
CA VAL A 63 -11.82 -2.01 2.10
C VAL A 63 -12.40 -2.08 3.52
N GLU A 64 -13.22 -3.10 3.79
CA GLU A 64 -13.81 -3.30 5.11
C GLU A 64 -12.79 -3.87 6.11
N GLY A 65 -11.87 -4.74 5.65
CA GLY A 65 -10.76 -5.24 6.45
C GLY A 65 -9.75 -4.18 6.84
N LEU A 66 -9.42 -3.31 5.89
CA LEU A 66 -8.67 -2.08 6.10
C LEU A 66 -9.38 -1.23 7.16
N PHE A 67 -10.66 -0.91 6.95
CA PHE A 67 -11.45 -0.07 7.85
C PHE A 67 -11.47 -0.57 9.31
N ARG A 68 -11.61 -1.88 9.52
CA ARG A 68 -11.65 -2.50 10.87
C ARG A 68 -10.28 -2.69 11.53
N THR A 69 -9.22 -2.90 10.74
CA THR A 69 -7.87 -3.12 11.27
C THR A 69 -7.18 -1.80 11.65
N PHE A 70 -7.57 -0.68 11.04
CA PHE A 70 -7.09 0.63 11.50
C PHE A 70 -7.73 1.00 12.82
N TYR A 71 -6.93 0.97 13.88
CA TYR A 71 -7.26 1.40 15.25
C TYR A 71 -7.66 2.89 15.38
N ARG A 72 -7.90 3.59 14.26
CA ARG A 72 -8.48 4.93 14.04
C ARG A 72 -8.42 5.17 12.53
N PRO A 73 -9.46 4.87 11.74
CA PRO A 73 -9.43 5.09 10.30
C PRO A 73 -9.27 6.59 10.04
N ASN A 74 -8.10 7.00 9.54
CA ASN A 74 -7.93 8.34 8.99
C ASN A 74 -8.73 8.39 7.68
N PRO A 75 -9.73 9.28 7.54
CA PRO A 75 -10.53 9.40 6.31
C PRO A 75 -9.67 9.57 5.05
N SER A 76 -8.50 10.20 5.19
CA SER A 76 -7.53 10.42 4.12
C SER A 76 -6.90 9.11 3.61
N ALA A 77 -6.56 8.19 4.52
CA ALA A 77 -5.99 6.89 4.14
C ALA A 77 -7.04 6.02 3.43
N LEU A 78 -8.29 6.06 3.88
CA LEU A 78 -9.38 5.32 3.24
C LEU A 78 -9.64 5.83 1.82
N SER A 79 -9.75 7.15 1.65
CA SER A 79 -9.98 7.73 0.32
C SER A 79 -8.82 7.43 -0.63
N ALA A 80 -7.59 7.42 -0.13
CA ALA A 80 -6.40 7.05 -0.88
C ALA A 80 -6.48 5.61 -1.41
N ILE A 81 -6.83 4.66 -0.55
CA ILE A 81 -6.93 3.24 -0.93
C ILE A 81 -8.07 3.04 -1.93
N MET A 82 -9.23 3.66 -1.68
CA MET A 82 -10.36 3.60 -2.61
C MET A 82 -10.01 4.18 -3.98
N ALA A 83 -9.26 5.29 -4.02
CA ALA A 83 -8.79 5.89 -5.26
C ALA A 83 -7.85 4.97 -6.02
N VAL A 84 -6.86 4.38 -5.35
CA VAL A 84 -5.92 3.41 -5.95
C VAL A 84 -6.68 2.21 -6.50
N ILE A 85 -7.61 1.62 -5.74
CA ILE A 85 -8.40 0.46 -6.18
C ILE A 85 -9.27 0.83 -7.39
N ALA A 86 -9.91 2.00 -7.38
CA ALA A 86 -10.74 2.46 -8.49
C ALA A 86 -9.93 2.65 -9.79
N VAL A 87 -8.72 3.20 -9.69
CA VAL A 87 -7.80 3.33 -10.83
C VAL A 87 -7.29 1.96 -11.27
N ALA A 88 -6.89 1.10 -10.32
CA ALA A 88 -6.41 -0.25 -10.61
C ALA A 88 -7.45 -1.09 -11.35
N ARG A 89 -8.73 -1.01 -10.99
CA ARG A 89 -9.83 -1.64 -11.74
C ARG A 89 -9.96 -1.09 -13.14
N ARG A 90 -10.06 0.23 -13.29
CA ARG A 90 -10.26 0.87 -14.60
C ARG A 90 -9.11 0.59 -15.58
N ARG A 91 -7.89 0.45 -15.05
CA ARG A 91 -6.68 0.19 -15.84
C ARG A 91 -6.34 -1.30 -15.96
N ASN A 92 -7.21 -2.19 -15.47
CA ASN A 92 -7.00 -3.63 -15.45
C ASN A 92 -5.67 -4.07 -14.80
N TRP A 93 -5.27 -3.39 -13.72
CA TRP A 93 -4.10 -3.74 -12.91
C TRP A 93 -4.38 -4.88 -11.93
N LEU A 94 -5.65 -5.19 -11.72
CA LEU A 94 -6.09 -6.28 -10.87
C LEU A 94 -6.18 -7.57 -11.69
N SER A 95 -5.75 -8.70 -11.13
CA SER A 95 -5.91 -10.00 -11.78
C SER A 95 -7.39 -10.43 -11.86
N ASP A 96 -7.76 -11.14 -12.93
CA ASP A 96 -9.13 -11.61 -13.22
C ASP A 96 -9.78 -12.47 -12.11
N ASN A 97 -8.98 -13.06 -11.22
CA ASN A 97 -9.43 -13.99 -10.17
C ASN A 97 -9.83 -13.30 -8.84
N SER A 98 -10.15 -12.00 -8.86
CA SER A 98 -10.16 -11.12 -7.68
C SER A 98 -11.49 -11.01 -6.91
N ILE A 99 -12.45 -11.94 -7.09
CA ILE A 99 -13.80 -11.82 -6.50
C ILE A 99 -14.11 -12.96 -5.52
N ASN A 100 -13.85 -12.75 -4.23
CA ASN A 100 -14.43 -13.54 -3.14
C ASN A 100 -14.66 -12.67 -1.87
N PRO A 101 -15.87 -12.62 -1.29
CA PRO A 101 -16.21 -11.68 -0.21
C PRO A 101 -15.75 -12.07 1.23
N ASN A 102 -15.12 -13.23 1.47
CA ASN A 102 -14.75 -13.70 2.83
C ASN A 102 -13.26 -13.49 3.21
N THR A 103 -12.77 -12.25 3.25
CA THR A 103 -11.32 -11.95 3.15
C THR A 103 -10.65 -11.35 4.38
N PHE A 104 -11.37 -11.09 5.49
CA PHE A 104 -10.83 -10.28 6.60
C PHE A 104 -9.52 -10.83 7.21
N LYS A 105 -9.42 -12.15 7.45
CA LYS A 105 -8.22 -12.78 8.05
C LYS A 105 -7.03 -12.88 7.08
N LEU A 106 -7.30 -12.79 5.78
CA LEU A 106 -6.28 -12.96 4.74
C LEU A 106 -5.44 -11.70 4.58
N TYR A 107 -6.02 -10.52 4.87
CA TYR A 107 -5.33 -9.24 4.80
C TYR A 107 -4.15 -9.13 5.76
N ASP A 108 -4.31 -9.42 7.06
CA ASP A 108 -3.20 -9.27 7.99
C ASP A 108 -2.03 -10.19 7.64
N ALA A 109 -2.32 -11.41 7.16
CA ALA A 109 -1.30 -12.32 6.67
C ALA A 109 -0.57 -11.76 5.43
N VAL A 110 -1.31 -11.20 4.46
CA VAL A 110 -0.74 -10.59 3.25
C VAL A 110 0.05 -9.33 3.59
N ARG A 111 -0.49 -8.44 4.43
CA ARG A 111 0.18 -7.22 4.91
C ARG A 111 1.47 -7.56 5.62
N VAL A 112 1.45 -8.50 6.57
CA VAL A 112 2.67 -8.94 7.28
C VAL A 112 3.66 -9.57 6.32
N THR A 113 3.20 -10.36 5.35
CA THR A 113 4.07 -10.98 4.34
C THR A 113 4.73 -9.93 3.45
N LEU A 114 3.98 -8.99 2.90
CA LEU A 114 4.51 -7.90 2.08
C LEU A 114 5.43 -6.99 2.90
N ALA A 115 5.02 -6.59 4.11
CA ALA A 115 5.83 -5.77 5.00
C ALA A 115 7.15 -6.45 5.38
N ARG A 116 7.16 -7.78 5.53
CA ARG A 116 8.37 -8.57 5.77
C ARG A 116 9.25 -8.65 4.52
N ASN A 117 8.64 -8.89 3.36
CA ASN A 117 9.37 -9.04 2.10
C ASN A 117 10.05 -7.74 1.68
N PHE A 118 9.40 -6.60 1.91
CA PHE A 118 9.93 -5.28 1.55
C PHE A 118 10.49 -4.49 2.75
N ARG A 119 10.90 -5.21 3.81
CA ARG A 119 11.42 -4.60 5.04
C ARG A 119 12.73 -3.87 4.80
N THR A 120 13.62 -4.45 4.01
CA THR A 120 14.95 -3.92 3.75
C THR A 120 14.87 -2.59 3.01
N GLU A 121 13.95 -2.50 2.04
CA GLU A 121 13.70 -1.35 1.19
C GLU A 121 13.22 -0.16 2.01
N ILE A 122 12.24 -0.37 2.91
CA ILE A 122 11.76 0.71 3.78
C ILE A 122 12.81 1.13 4.82
N GLU A 123 13.57 0.18 5.37
CA GLU A 123 14.63 0.50 6.36
C GLU A 123 15.76 1.32 5.71
N LEU A 124 16.19 0.93 4.51
CA LEU A 124 17.18 1.69 3.73
C LEU A 124 16.65 3.08 3.39
N ARG A 125 15.39 3.18 2.96
CA ARG A 125 14.75 4.46 2.64
C ARG A 125 14.69 5.41 3.83
N ILE A 126 14.43 4.88 5.02
CA ILE A 126 14.41 5.65 6.27
C ILE A 126 15.81 6.09 6.69
N GLN A 127 16.82 5.23 6.55
CA GLN A 127 18.18 5.51 7.01
C GLN A 127 18.95 6.45 6.09
N THR A 128 18.84 6.24 4.77
CA THR A 128 19.67 6.91 3.77
C THR A 128 18.97 8.12 3.15
N GLY A 129 17.64 8.15 3.20
CA GLY A 129 16.87 9.11 2.42
C GLY A 129 16.79 8.78 0.93
N GLU A 130 17.52 7.77 0.46
CA GLU A 130 17.55 7.32 -0.93
C GLU A 130 16.62 6.13 -1.15
N TYR A 131 16.11 6.01 -2.37
CA TYR A 131 15.25 4.92 -2.75
C TYR A 131 16.05 3.84 -3.49
N VAL A 132 16.06 2.63 -2.96
CA VAL A 132 16.66 1.46 -3.62
C VAL A 132 15.51 0.67 -4.25
N GLY A 133 15.49 0.56 -5.58
CA GLY A 133 14.39 -0.05 -6.36
C GLY A 133 13.99 -1.46 -5.90
N TYR A 134 12.76 -1.89 -6.27
CA TYR A 134 12.09 -3.14 -5.84
C TYR A 134 11.59 -4.00 -6.99
#